data_AF-A0A3C0BQH3-F1
#
_entry.id   AF-A0A3C0BQH3-F1
#
_cell.length_a   1.000
_cell.length_b   1.000
_cell.length_c   1.000
_cell.angle_alpha   90.00
_cell.angle_beta   90.00
_cell.angle_gamma   90.00
#
_symmetry.space_group_name_H-M   'P 1'
#
loop_
_entity.id
_entity.type
_entity.pdbx_description
1 polymer ?
#
loop_
_entity_poly.entity_id
_entity_poly.type
_entity_poly.pdbx_seq_one_letter_code
_entity_poly.pdbx_strand_id
1 'polypeptide(L)'
;GSADWVTGNADVQKLLNKNVIQLNAEFATEYLFFKCRNDSIWNNPAFRTALLEAVPWDKLREKSFVKATTLVYPLSGYPQVEGYSYTDADEAASLMKDAREKAGISADEKIPLVFAITDTDFMKERAQLFIDAWTPLGIDVQIQKTPVERYLSSIPS
;
A
#
# COMPACT_ATOMS: atom_id res chain seq x y z
N GLY A 1 13.83 22.25 -22.79
CA GLY A 1 14.20 22.91 -21.54
C GLY A 1 13.07 23.82 -21.09
N SER A 2 11.93 23.23 -20.72
CA SER A 2 10.79 23.96 -20.12
C SER A 2 10.85 23.99 -18.59
N ALA A 3 11.81 23.28 -18.00
CA ALA A 3 12.07 23.23 -16.57
C ALA A 3 13.58 23.13 -16.35
N ASP A 4 14.08 23.90 -15.38
CA ASP A 4 15.49 23.91 -14.99
C ASP A 4 15.82 22.85 -13.94
N TRP A 5 14.80 22.36 -13.23
CA TRP A 5 14.92 21.30 -12.22
C TRP A 5 13.66 20.43 -12.21
N VAL A 6 13.86 19.12 -12.08
CA VAL A 6 12.80 18.12 -11.93
C VAL A 6 13.09 17.32 -10.67
N THR A 7 12.06 17.13 -9.84
CA THR A 7 12.10 16.30 -8.62
C THR A 7 11.14 15.12 -8.76
N GLY A 8 11.36 14.06 -7.96
CA GLY A 8 10.52 12.85 -7.99
C GLY A 8 10.90 11.86 -9.11
N ASN A 9 9.95 10.97 -9.45
CA ASN A 9 10.16 9.90 -10.43
C ASN A 9 10.23 10.44 -11.87
N ALA A 10 11.42 10.82 -12.31
CA ALA A 10 11.71 11.13 -13.70
C ALA A 10 12.27 9.90 -14.43
N ASP A 11 11.89 9.70 -15.69
CA ASP A 11 12.47 8.66 -16.54
C ASP A 11 13.89 9.09 -16.98
N VAL A 12 14.86 8.83 -16.12
CA VAL A 12 16.26 9.22 -16.32
C VAL A 12 16.90 8.57 -17.55
N GLN A 13 16.32 7.48 -18.08
CA GLN A 13 16.81 6.84 -19.31
C GLN A 13 16.56 7.70 -20.55
N LYS A 14 15.58 8.61 -20.49
CA LYS A 14 15.25 9.54 -21.59
C LYS A 14 16.08 10.83 -21.58
N LEU A 15 16.95 11.03 -20.59
CA LEU A 15 17.80 12.22 -20.53
C LEU A 15 18.93 12.13 -21.57
N LEU A 16 19.02 13.16 -22.43
CA LEU A 16 20.06 13.27 -23.45
C LEU A 16 21.48 13.38 -22.86
N ASN A 17 21.61 14.12 -21.75
CA ASN A 17 22.87 14.29 -21.04
C ASN A 17 22.76 13.63 -19.66
N LYS A 18 23.53 12.58 -19.41
CA LYS A 18 23.53 11.86 -18.12
C LYS A 18 24.39 12.54 -17.06
N ASN A 19 25.28 13.47 -17.44
CA ASN A 19 26.18 14.15 -16.51
C ASN A 19 25.48 15.19 -15.62
N VAL A 20 24.21 15.50 -15.90
CA VAL A 20 23.39 16.42 -15.08
C VAL A 20 22.60 15.69 -14.00
N ILE A 21 22.70 14.37 -13.93
CA ILE A 21 21.98 13.56 -12.94
C ILE A 21 22.76 13.60 -11.61
N GLN A 22 22.12 14.14 -10.58
CA GLN A 22 22.59 14.08 -9.20
C GLN A 22 21.69 13.12 -8.42
N LEU A 23 22.23 11.94 -8.07
CA LEU A 23 21.54 10.93 -7.28
C LEU A 23 21.90 11.11 -5.80
N ASN A 24 20.91 11.51 -5.01
CA ASN A 24 21.02 11.59 -3.56
C ASN A 24 20.05 10.58 -2.93
N ALA A 25 20.43 9.99 -1.80
CA ALA A 25 19.54 9.12 -1.04
C ALA A 25 18.45 9.97 -0.38
N GLU A 26 17.21 9.75 -0.76
CA GLU A 26 16.04 10.26 -0.06
C GLU A 26 15.46 9.14 0.81
N PHE A 27 15.34 9.39 2.11
CA PHE A 27 14.71 8.45 3.04
C PHE A 27 13.22 8.72 3.10
N ALA A 28 12.48 8.24 2.10
CA ALA A 28 11.03 8.30 2.07
C ALA A 28 10.46 6.87 2.04
N THR A 29 9.63 6.54 3.04
CA THR A 29 8.84 5.30 3.02
C THR A 29 7.42 5.65 2.62
N GLU A 30 6.98 5.11 1.50
CA GLU A 30 5.57 5.11 1.16
C GLU A 30 4.84 4.04 1.98
N TYR A 31 3.74 4.43 2.60
CA TYR A 31 2.92 3.52 3.40
C TYR A 31 1.45 3.72 3.09
N LEU A 32 0.70 2.63 3.26
CA LEU A 32 -0.75 2.62 3.31
C LEU A 32 -1.14 2.28 4.75
N PHE A 33 -2.30 2.76 5.19
CA PHE A 33 -2.76 2.52 6.55
C PHE A 33 -4.26 2.22 6.59
N PHE A 34 -4.66 1.43 7.57
CA PHE A 34 -6.07 1.17 7.87
C PHE A 34 -6.60 2.21 8.86
N LYS A 35 -7.81 2.72 8.61
CA LYS A 35 -8.52 3.55 9.59
C LYS A 35 -9.26 2.64 10.58
N CYS A 36 -8.68 2.46 11.75
CA CYS A 36 -9.19 1.59 12.82
C CYS A 36 -10.12 2.35 13.79
N ARG A 37 -11.30 2.79 13.30
CA ARG A 37 -12.32 3.40 14.17
C ARG A 37 -13.04 2.33 15.00
N ASN A 38 -13.50 2.66 16.21
CA ASN A 38 -14.09 1.68 17.14
C ASN A 38 -15.27 0.88 16.55
N ASP A 39 -16.05 1.49 15.67
CA ASP A 39 -17.23 0.94 15.00
C ASP A 39 -16.89 0.23 13.67
N SER A 40 -15.63 0.22 13.26
CA SER A 40 -15.18 -0.37 12.01
C SER A 40 -14.69 -1.80 12.21
N ILE A 41 -15.09 -2.70 11.31
CA ILE A 41 -14.55 -4.07 11.24
C ILE A 41 -13.02 -4.07 11.11
N TRP A 42 -12.46 -3.04 10.47
CA TRP A 42 -11.03 -2.86 10.27
C TRP A 42 -10.30 -2.52 11.57
N ASN A 43 -10.98 -2.27 12.69
CA ASN A 43 -10.36 -2.17 14.00
C ASN A 43 -9.90 -3.54 14.53
N ASN A 44 -10.54 -4.63 14.07
CA ASN A 44 -10.13 -5.98 14.40
C ASN A 44 -8.85 -6.35 13.62
N PRO A 45 -7.73 -6.65 14.31
CA PRO A 45 -6.48 -6.99 13.66
C PRO A 45 -6.57 -8.25 12.79
N ALA A 46 -7.42 -9.23 13.13
CA ALA A 46 -7.53 -10.48 12.38
C ALA A 46 -7.93 -10.25 10.91
N PHE A 47 -8.88 -9.33 10.68
CA PHE A 47 -9.28 -8.95 9.31
C PHE A 47 -8.12 -8.29 8.55
N ARG A 48 -7.36 -7.41 9.20
CA ARG A 48 -6.23 -6.72 8.56
C ARG A 48 -5.09 -7.69 8.25
N THR A 49 -4.79 -8.63 9.15
CA THR A 49 -3.78 -9.65 8.93
C THR A 49 -4.13 -10.49 7.69
N ALA A 50 -5.38 -10.98 7.60
CA ALA A 50 -5.83 -11.72 6.43
C ALA A 50 -5.68 -10.93 5.12
N LEU A 51 -5.98 -9.63 5.14
CA LEU A 51 -5.76 -8.78 3.97
C LEU A 51 -4.28 -8.63 3.61
N LEU A 52 -3.39 -8.44 4.59
CA LEU A 52 -1.96 -8.26 4.37
C LEU A 52 -1.27 -9.53 3.87
N GLU A 53 -1.75 -10.69 4.31
CA GLU A 53 -1.25 -12.01 3.90
C GLU A 53 -1.47 -12.27 2.39
N ALA A 54 -2.60 -11.79 1.85
CA ALA A 54 -2.94 -11.95 0.43
C ALA A 54 -2.20 -10.98 -0.51
N VAL A 55 -1.60 -9.89 0.00
CA VAL A 55 -1.00 -8.86 -0.85
C VAL A 55 0.22 -9.43 -1.60
N PRO A 56 0.34 -9.25 -2.93
CA PRO A 56 1.49 -9.71 -3.70
C PRO A 56 2.70 -8.79 -3.50
N TRP A 57 3.37 -8.89 -2.34
CA TRP A 57 4.38 -7.92 -1.89
C TRP A 57 5.57 -7.79 -2.84
N ASP A 58 6.02 -8.88 -3.44
CA ASP A 58 7.10 -8.86 -4.42
C ASP A 58 6.73 -8.08 -5.68
N LYS A 59 5.49 -8.28 -6.17
CA LYS A 59 4.96 -7.57 -7.33
C LYS A 59 4.73 -6.09 -7.01
N LEU A 60 4.16 -5.80 -5.84
CA LEU A 60 3.88 -4.44 -5.38
C LEU A 60 5.16 -3.59 -5.31
N ARG A 61 6.28 -4.21 -4.92
CA ARG A 61 7.57 -3.55 -4.71
C ARG A 61 8.55 -3.73 -5.89
N GLU A 62 8.12 -4.33 -7.00
CA GLU A 62 9.01 -4.66 -8.12
C GLU A 62 9.68 -3.43 -8.75
N LYS A 63 8.98 -2.29 -8.74
CA LYS A 63 9.45 -1.01 -9.32
C LYS A 63 10.20 -0.14 -8.30
N SER A 64 10.35 -0.60 -7.05
CA SER A 64 11.06 0.13 -6.00
C SER A 64 12.55 -0.17 -6.05
N PHE A 65 13.40 0.87 -6.05
CA PHE A 65 14.86 0.70 -5.97
C PHE A 65 15.31 0.00 -4.69
N VAL A 66 14.63 0.32 -3.57
CA VAL A 66 14.83 -0.32 -2.28
C VAL A 66 13.48 -0.88 -1.83
N LYS A 67 13.37 -2.20 -1.71
CA LYS A 67 12.15 -2.87 -1.23
C LYS A 67 12.04 -2.70 0.28
N ALA A 68 11.13 -1.85 0.74
CA ALA A 68 10.87 -1.69 2.17
C ALA A 68 10.17 -2.94 2.74
N THR A 69 10.76 -3.55 3.77
CA THR A 69 10.11 -4.60 4.59
C THR A 69 9.62 -4.05 5.93
N THR A 70 10.13 -2.89 6.36
CA THR A 70 9.76 -2.19 7.59
C THR A 70 9.38 -0.74 7.29
N LEU A 71 8.67 -0.08 8.22
CA LEU A 71 8.23 1.32 8.06
C LEU A 71 9.42 2.29 8.02
N VAL A 72 10.39 2.10 8.92
CA VAL A 72 11.61 2.91 8.94
C VAL A 72 12.74 2.07 8.36
N TYR A 73 13.55 2.69 7.51
CA TYR A 73 14.78 2.07 7.03
C TYR A 73 15.63 1.65 8.25
N PRO A 74 16.24 0.45 8.26
CA PRO A 74 16.97 -0.06 9.42
C PRO A 74 18.19 0.82 9.72
N LEU A 75 18.00 1.80 10.60
CA LEU A 75 19.04 2.63 11.19
C LEU A 75 19.51 2.00 12.50
N SER A 76 20.74 2.33 12.92
CA SER A 76 21.27 1.87 14.21
C SER A 76 20.31 2.22 15.35
N GLY A 77 19.90 1.21 16.12
CA GLY A 77 18.96 1.37 17.24
C GLY A 77 17.48 1.22 16.87
N TYR A 78 17.12 1.08 15.59
CA TYR A 78 15.75 0.73 15.21
C TYR A 78 15.50 -0.77 15.46
N PRO A 79 14.36 -1.16 16.07
CA PRO A 79 14.06 -2.55 16.32
C PRO A 79 14.04 -3.37 15.03
N GLN A 80 14.56 -4.59 15.10
CA GLN A 80 14.36 -5.59 14.06
C GLN A 80 12.91 -6.07 14.15
N VAL A 81 12.07 -5.59 13.25
CA VAL A 81 10.68 -6.02 13.12
C VAL A 81 10.57 -6.84 11.85
N GLU A 82 9.99 -8.03 11.96
CA GLU A 82 9.63 -8.82 10.79
C GLU A 82 8.39 -8.21 10.16
N GLY A 83 8.53 -7.70 8.93
CA GLY A 83 7.40 -7.25 8.14
C GLY A 83 7.12 -8.18 6.98
N TYR A 84 6.02 -7.95 6.30
CA TYR A 84 5.60 -8.79 5.19
C TYR A 84 6.59 -8.74 4.03
N SER A 85 7.21 -9.87 3.74
CA SER A 85 8.13 -10.08 2.61
C SER A 85 7.67 -11.20 1.68
N TYR A 86 6.57 -11.88 2.02
CA TYR A 86 6.01 -13.01 1.32
C TYR A 86 4.49 -12.87 1.18
N THR A 87 3.89 -13.68 0.31
CA THR A 87 2.45 -13.71 0.05
C THR A 87 1.96 -15.13 0.25
N ASP A 88 0.89 -15.30 1.02
CA ASP A 88 0.23 -16.59 1.21
C ASP A 88 -1.29 -16.42 1.07
N ALA A 89 -1.81 -16.71 -0.12
CA ALA A 89 -3.23 -16.55 -0.42
C ALA A 89 -4.11 -17.60 0.29
N ASP A 90 -3.57 -18.78 0.55
CA ASP A 90 -4.31 -19.86 1.20
C ASP A 90 -4.43 -19.58 2.70
N GLU A 91 -3.34 -19.14 3.33
CA GLU A 91 -3.36 -18.67 4.72
C GLU A 91 -4.25 -17.44 4.87
N ALA A 92 -4.18 -16.48 3.93
CA ALA A 92 -5.08 -15.34 3.90
C ALA A 92 -6.57 -15.74 3.91
N ALA A 93 -6.95 -16.71 3.08
CA ALA A 93 -8.31 -17.22 3.01
C ALA A 93 -8.74 -17.90 4.31
N SER A 94 -7.85 -18.69 4.92
CA SER A 94 -8.08 -19.32 6.22
C SER A 94 -8.28 -18.29 7.33
N LEU A 95 -7.38 -17.30 7.43
CA LEU A 95 -7.46 -16.22 8.41
C LEU A 95 -8.72 -15.37 8.25
N MET A 96 -9.13 -15.07 7.01
CA MET A 96 -10.35 -14.33 6.73
C MET A 96 -11.59 -15.12 7.15
N LYS A 97 -11.64 -16.43 6.86
CA LYS A 97 -12.74 -17.31 7.27
C LYS A 97 -12.89 -17.33 8.79
N ASP A 98 -11.81 -17.57 9.51
CA ASP A 98 -11.80 -17.59 10.98
C ASP A 98 -12.24 -16.25 11.58
N ALA A 99 -11.79 -15.13 10.98
CA ALA A 99 -12.17 -13.79 11.43
C ALA A 99 -13.68 -13.53 11.24
N ARG A 100 -14.24 -13.98 10.11
CA ARG A 100 -15.68 -13.89 9.80
C ARG A 100 -16.52 -14.72 10.76
N GLU A 101 -16.14 -15.98 10.99
CA GLU A 101 -16.84 -16.89 11.90
C GLU A 101 -16.93 -16.30 13.31
N LYS A 102 -15.82 -15.76 13.83
CA LYS A 102 -15.78 -15.10 15.15
C LYS A 102 -16.59 -13.81 15.22
N ALA A 103 -16.75 -13.12 14.09
CA ALA A 103 -17.55 -11.90 13.98
C ALA A 103 -19.04 -12.17 13.66
N GLY A 104 -19.43 -13.42 13.41
CA GLY A 104 -20.78 -13.78 12.98
C GLY A 104 -21.14 -13.30 11.57
N ILE A 105 -20.15 -13.11 10.71
CA ILE A 105 -20.30 -12.63 9.32
C ILE A 105 -20.36 -13.84 8.38
N SER A 106 -21.31 -13.84 7.44
CA SER A 106 -21.43 -14.92 6.47
C SER A 106 -20.22 -14.98 5.52
N ALA A 107 -19.91 -16.17 5.03
CA ALA A 107 -18.88 -16.37 4.00
C ALA A 107 -19.24 -15.65 2.68
N ASP A 108 -20.53 -15.60 2.34
CA ASP A 108 -21.02 -14.99 1.10
C ASP A 108 -21.16 -13.45 1.21
N GLU A 109 -21.05 -12.91 2.42
CA GLU A 109 -21.20 -11.46 2.65
C GLU A 109 -19.99 -10.70 2.09
N LYS A 110 -20.25 -9.75 1.19
CA LYS A 110 -19.21 -8.85 0.69
C LYS A 110 -18.99 -7.72 1.68
N ILE A 111 -17.76 -7.60 2.20
CA ILE A 111 -17.37 -6.56 3.16
C ILE A 111 -16.85 -5.36 2.38
N PRO A 112 -17.48 -4.17 2.48
CA PRO A 112 -17.01 -2.98 1.76
C PRO A 112 -15.71 -2.44 2.35
N LEU A 113 -14.76 -2.10 1.48
CA LEU A 113 -13.51 -1.42 1.83
C LEU A 113 -13.34 -0.20 0.93
N VAL A 114 -13.31 0.99 1.52
CA VAL A 114 -12.95 2.21 0.78
C VAL A 114 -11.44 2.35 0.74
N PHE A 115 -10.85 2.23 -0.44
CA PHE A 115 -9.43 2.39 -0.65
C PHE A 115 -9.14 3.77 -1.24
N ALA A 116 -8.70 4.70 -0.39
CA ALA A 116 -8.36 6.04 -0.80
C ALA A 116 -6.96 6.10 -1.41
N ILE A 117 -6.85 6.63 -2.63
CA ILE A 117 -5.59 6.78 -3.37
C ILE A 117 -5.46 8.18 -3.97
N THR A 118 -4.23 8.61 -4.25
CA THR A 118 -4.01 9.77 -5.13
C THR A 118 -4.34 9.42 -6.57
N ASP A 119 -4.91 10.35 -7.33
CA ASP A 119 -5.33 10.11 -8.72
C ASP A 119 -4.15 10.13 -9.70
N THR A 120 -3.26 9.14 -9.58
CA THR A 120 -2.12 8.92 -10.47
C THR A 120 -2.18 7.53 -11.07
N ASP A 121 -1.64 7.34 -12.27
CA ASP A 121 -1.65 6.01 -12.91
C ASP A 121 -0.83 4.99 -12.13
N PHE A 122 0.26 5.43 -11.53
CA PHE A 122 1.05 4.63 -10.59
C PHE A 122 0.22 4.08 -9.43
N MET A 123 -0.60 4.92 -8.79
CA MET A 123 -1.45 4.47 -7.68
C MET A 123 -2.63 3.62 -8.15
N LYS A 124 -3.15 3.84 -9.36
CA LYS A 124 -4.20 2.98 -9.95
C LYS A 124 -3.67 1.58 -10.24
N GLU A 125 -2.49 1.47 -10.84
CA GLU A 125 -1.81 0.18 -11.07
C GLU A 125 -1.62 -0.59 -9.76
N ARG A 126 -1.14 0.11 -8.71
CA ARG A 126 -0.97 -0.50 -7.38
C ARG A 126 -2.29 -0.89 -6.76
N ALA A 127 -3.31 -0.04 -6.84
CA ALA A 127 -4.62 -0.33 -6.29
C ALA A 127 -5.24 -1.60 -6.88
N GLN A 128 -5.01 -1.85 -8.17
CA GLN A 128 -5.47 -3.08 -8.82
C GLN A 128 -4.86 -4.34 -8.18
N LEU A 129 -3.58 -4.32 -7.80
CA LEU A 129 -2.95 -5.46 -7.11
C LEU A 129 -3.65 -5.78 -5.78
N PHE A 130 -4.08 -4.76 -5.05
CA PHE A 130 -4.84 -4.96 -3.80
C PHE A 130 -6.27 -5.44 -4.06
N ILE A 131 -6.95 -4.92 -5.10
CA ILE A 131 -8.28 -5.39 -5.50
C ILE A 131 -8.23 -6.88 -5.85
N ASP A 132 -7.28 -7.28 -6.67
CA ASP A 132 -7.12 -8.68 -7.12
C ASP A 132 -6.83 -9.62 -5.94
N ALA A 133 -6.04 -9.16 -4.96
CA ALA A 133 -5.73 -9.89 -3.75
C ALA A 133 -6.92 -10.04 -2.78
N TRP A 134 -7.75 -8.99 -2.65
CA TRP A 134 -8.78 -8.94 -1.61
C TRP A 134 -10.16 -9.40 -2.09
N THR A 135 -10.45 -9.34 -3.39
CA THR A 135 -11.72 -9.79 -3.97
C THR A 135 -12.03 -11.27 -3.65
N PRO A 136 -11.06 -12.22 -3.75
CA PRO A 136 -11.27 -13.61 -3.35
C PRO A 136 -11.61 -13.79 -1.87
N LEU A 137 -11.15 -12.89 -1.01
CA LEU A 137 -11.46 -12.88 0.43
C LEU A 137 -12.85 -12.32 0.76
N GLY A 138 -13.66 -12.03 -0.27
CA GLY A 138 -15.00 -11.49 -0.12
C GLY A 138 -15.02 -10.00 0.23
N ILE A 139 -13.98 -9.24 -0.16
CA ILE A 139 -13.95 -7.79 0.02
C ILE A 139 -14.48 -7.12 -1.25
N ASP A 140 -15.36 -6.15 -1.08
CA ASP A 140 -15.79 -5.23 -2.13
C ASP A 140 -15.01 -3.93 -2.02
N VAL A 141 -13.99 -3.77 -2.87
CA VAL A 141 -13.05 -2.64 -2.80
C VAL A 141 -13.56 -1.46 -3.65
N GLN A 142 -13.80 -0.33 -3.00
CA GLN A 142 -14.25 0.90 -3.62
C GLN A 142 -13.10 1.92 -3.66
N ILE A 143 -12.64 2.28 -4.86
CA ILE A 143 -11.55 3.24 -5.02
C ILE A 143 -12.07 4.67 -4.83
N GLN A 144 -11.58 5.34 -3.80
CA GLN A 144 -11.81 6.77 -3.60
C GLN A 144 -10.57 7.57 -4.04
N LYS A 145 -10.66 8.20 -5.21
CA LYS A 145 -9.59 9.06 -5.70
C LYS A 145 -9.64 10.41 -5.01
N THR A 146 -8.48 10.91 -4.60
CA THR A 146 -8.31 12.26 -4.05
C THR A 146 -7.22 12.98 -4.84
N PRO A 147 -7.46 14.20 -5.35
CA PRO A 147 -6.39 15.02 -5.91
C PRO A 147 -5.29 15.24 -4.87
N VAL A 148 -4.03 15.19 -5.29
CA VAL A 148 -2.88 15.32 -4.37
C VAL A 148 -2.95 16.65 -3.60
N GLU A 149 -3.38 17.71 -4.27
CA GLU A 149 -3.54 19.06 -3.73
C GLU A 149 -4.54 19.09 -2.58
N ARG A 150 -5.66 18.36 -2.73
CA ARG A 150 -6.68 18.25 -1.69
C ARG A 150 -6.15 17.46 -0.49
N TYR A 151 -5.42 16.36 -0.72
CA TYR A 151 -4.81 15.59 0.36
C TYR A 151 -3.82 16.45 1.17
N LEU A 152 -2.88 17.12 0.49
CA LEU A 152 -1.88 17.98 1.13
C LEU A 152 -2.54 19.12 1.92
N SER A 153 -3.59 19.75 1.37
CA SER A 153 -4.31 20.84 2.05
C SER A 153 -5.09 20.40 3.31
N SER A 154 -5.31 19.09 3.49
CA SER A 154 -6.05 18.54 4.64
C SER A 154 -5.17 18.17 5.83
N ILE A 155 -3.85 18.21 5.66
CA ILE A 155 -2.87 17.96 6.73
C ILE A 155 -2.67 19.30 7.47
N PRO A 156 -2.99 19.40 8.78
CA PRO A 156 -2.75 20.61 9.54
C PRO A 156 -1.25 20.97 9.53
N SER A 157 -0.94 22.22 9.20
CA SER A 157 0.39 22.82 9.31
C SER A 157 0.79 23.05 10.76
#